data_AF-A0A3M2DUG6-F1
#
_entry.id   AF-A0A3M2DUG6-F1
#
_cell.length_a   1.000
_cell.length_b   1.000
_cell.length_c   1.000
_cell.angle_alpha   90.00
_cell.angle_beta   90.00
_cell.angle_gamma   90.00
#
_symmetry.space_group_name_H-M   'P 1'
#
loop_
_entity.id
_entity.type
_entity.pdbx_description
1 polymer ?
#
loop_
_entity_poly.entity_id
_entity_poly.type
_entity_poly.pdbx_seq_one_letter_code
_entity_poly.pdbx_strand_id
1 'polypeptide(L)'
;MATLEIGPLTNFLDDDEIAAIMRALEEHGAPALDGDGDDDAHVIESNIDDDLLADFRDQLEANDAGCDIYLPVEFEDVFEAAGYTIGSAPALLLALANMQDDIGIDEDDEDDDDVDDDDFDDDDIGPEPLGFDDDANAIDLKDQHMRHLWRAFHRGANAAIHRNVPLFVRMD
;
A
#
# COMPACT_ATOMS: atom_id res chain seq x y z
N MET A 1 -2.11 13.99 2.63
CA MET A 1 -2.98 13.02 1.91
C MET A 1 -2.04 12.14 1.14
N ALA A 2 -2.22 10.83 1.20
CA ALA A 2 -1.26 9.91 0.64
C ALA A 2 -1.70 9.30 -0.70
N THR A 3 -0.71 8.87 -1.48
CA THR A 3 -0.88 8.24 -2.79
C THR A 3 0.02 7.02 -2.89
N LEU A 4 -0.53 5.96 -3.48
CA LEU A 4 0.15 4.71 -3.75
C LEU A 4 0.33 4.55 -5.26
N GLU A 5 1.57 4.45 -5.72
CA GLU A 5 1.88 4.43 -7.16
C GLU A 5 3.03 3.50 -7.50
N ILE A 6 3.01 2.94 -8.70
CA ILE A 6 4.09 2.11 -9.23
C ILE A 6 4.76 2.81 -10.42
N GLY A 7 6.06 2.61 -10.60
CA GLY A 7 6.76 3.11 -11.78
C GLY A 7 8.27 3.07 -11.64
N PRO A 8 9.02 3.48 -12.68
CA PRO A 8 10.48 3.43 -12.66
C PRO A 8 11.06 4.41 -11.62
N LEU A 9 12.17 4.03 -10.98
CA LEU A 9 12.84 4.86 -9.96
C LEU A 9 13.12 6.27 -10.48
N THR A 10 13.48 6.40 -11.75
CA THR A 10 13.82 7.67 -12.43
C THR A 10 12.68 8.67 -12.53
N ASN A 11 11.41 8.22 -12.39
CA ASN A 11 10.27 9.14 -12.33
C ASN A 11 10.09 9.78 -10.95
N PHE A 12 10.68 9.20 -9.91
CA PHE A 12 10.43 9.56 -8.51
C PHE A 12 11.65 10.06 -7.77
N LEU A 13 12.83 9.59 -8.16
CA LEU A 13 14.09 9.81 -7.47
C LEU A 13 15.12 10.39 -8.43
N ASP A 14 15.98 11.24 -7.90
CA ASP A 14 17.14 11.76 -8.61
C ASP A 14 18.23 10.68 -8.75
N ASP A 15 19.12 10.83 -9.75
CA ASP A 15 20.22 9.88 -9.99
C ASP A 15 21.09 9.60 -8.75
N ASP A 16 21.33 10.62 -7.91
CA ASP A 16 22.09 10.48 -6.66
C ASP A 16 21.36 9.59 -5.63
N GLU A 17 20.03 9.71 -5.54
CA GLU A 17 19.20 8.91 -4.64
C GLU A 17 19.14 7.46 -5.14
N ILE A 18 18.90 7.27 -6.44
CA ILE A 18 18.90 5.94 -7.07
C ILE A 18 20.23 5.24 -6.85
N ALA A 19 21.35 5.96 -7.02
CA ALA A 19 22.67 5.40 -6.77
C ALA A 19 22.86 5.00 -5.29
N ALA A 20 22.31 5.76 -4.35
CA ALA A 20 22.35 5.42 -2.93
C ALA A 20 21.54 4.15 -2.62
N ILE A 21 20.34 4.03 -3.20
CA ILE A 21 19.47 2.85 -3.05
C ILE A 21 20.15 1.62 -3.64
N MET A 22 20.65 1.70 -4.87
CA MET A 22 21.35 0.60 -5.53
C MET A 22 22.56 0.13 -4.73
N ARG A 23 23.34 1.07 -4.18
CA ARG A 23 24.49 0.74 -3.34
C ARG A 23 24.09 0.04 -2.05
N ALA A 24 23.05 0.54 -1.36
CA ALA A 24 22.54 -0.10 -0.17
C ALA A 24 22.04 -1.52 -0.48
N LEU A 25 21.33 -1.69 -1.58
CA LEU A 25 20.82 -2.98 -2.04
C LEU A 25 21.95 -4.00 -2.27
N GLU A 26 23.05 -3.57 -2.90
CA GLU A 26 24.26 -4.39 -3.05
C GLU A 26 24.94 -4.70 -1.70
N GLU A 27 25.00 -3.73 -0.77
CA GLU A 27 25.56 -3.91 0.58
C GLU A 27 24.78 -4.95 1.41
N HIS A 28 23.46 -5.02 1.20
CA HIS A 28 22.55 -5.99 1.84
C HIS A 28 22.42 -7.31 1.06
N GLY A 29 23.15 -7.48 -0.06
CA GLY A 29 23.19 -8.73 -0.81
C GLY A 29 21.95 -9.03 -1.65
N ALA A 30 21.09 -8.02 -1.87
CA ALA A 30 19.94 -8.13 -2.72
C ALA A 30 20.33 -8.03 -4.21
N PRO A 31 19.55 -8.62 -5.12
CA PRO A 31 19.87 -8.60 -6.56
C PRO A 31 19.64 -7.20 -7.15
N ALA A 32 20.56 -6.76 -8.00
CA ALA A 32 20.44 -5.47 -8.68
C ALA A 32 19.10 -5.36 -9.41
N LEU A 33 18.44 -4.20 -9.25
CA LEU A 33 17.22 -3.89 -9.98
C LEU A 33 17.52 -3.74 -11.47
N ASP A 34 16.71 -4.36 -12.32
CA ASP A 34 16.63 -4.04 -13.73
C ASP A 34 15.91 -2.68 -13.86
N GLY A 35 16.65 -1.59 -13.61
CA GLY A 35 16.13 -0.24 -13.42
C GLY A 35 15.64 0.49 -14.67
N ASP A 36 15.07 -0.19 -15.66
CA ASP A 36 14.66 0.42 -16.93
C ASP A 36 13.40 -0.25 -17.50
N GLY A 37 12.36 -0.36 -16.68
CA GLY A 37 11.02 -0.62 -17.20
C GLY A 37 10.54 0.62 -17.95
N ASP A 38 10.26 0.49 -19.25
CA ASP A 38 9.61 1.51 -20.11
C ASP A 38 8.11 1.71 -19.75
N ASP A 39 7.74 1.46 -18.49
CA ASP A 39 6.37 1.59 -17.99
C ASP A 39 6.19 3.01 -17.43
N ASP A 40 5.15 3.70 -17.87
CA ASP A 40 4.73 4.97 -17.26
C ASP A 40 4.33 4.76 -15.79
N ALA A 41 4.51 5.80 -14.97
CA ALA A 41 4.01 5.81 -13.60
C ALA A 41 2.49 5.56 -13.58
N HIS A 42 2.06 4.63 -12.73
CA HIS A 42 0.66 4.23 -12.60
C HIS A 42 0.22 4.36 -11.14
N VAL A 43 -0.77 5.22 -10.92
CA VAL A 43 -1.40 5.40 -9.61
C VAL A 43 -2.30 4.21 -9.33
N ILE A 44 -2.05 3.50 -8.23
CA ILE A 44 -2.84 2.37 -7.76
C ILE A 44 -4.01 2.88 -6.92
N GLU A 45 -3.72 3.80 -6.01
CA GLU A 45 -4.70 4.40 -5.12
C GLU A 45 -4.28 5.84 -4.80
N SER A 46 -5.25 6.75 -4.68
CA SER A 46 -4.99 8.16 -4.40
C SER A 46 -5.97 8.68 -3.36
N ASN A 47 -5.64 9.82 -2.73
CA ASN A 47 -6.50 10.42 -1.71
C ASN A 47 -6.66 9.56 -0.45
N ILE A 48 -5.61 8.83 -0.07
CA ILE A 48 -5.57 8.04 1.15
C ILE A 48 -5.45 8.98 2.35
N ASP A 49 -6.29 8.81 3.37
CA ASP A 49 -6.20 9.54 4.62
C ASP A 49 -4.86 9.27 5.34
N ASP A 50 -4.14 10.33 5.72
CA ASP A 50 -2.82 10.24 6.35
C ASP A 50 -2.86 9.51 7.71
N ASP A 51 -3.87 9.80 8.53
CA ASP A 51 -4.08 9.13 9.82
C ASP A 51 -4.32 7.63 9.64
N LEU A 52 -5.06 7.25 8.59
CA LEU A 52 -5.35 5.85 8.28
C LEU A 52 -4.11 5.14 7.75
N LEU A 53 -3.37 5.77 6.84
CA LEU A 53 -2.10 5.24 6.34
C LEU A 53 -1.08 5.08 7.46
N ALA A 54 -1.02 6.02 8.41
CA ALA A 54 -0.14 5.92 9.56
C ALA A 54 -0.50 4.70 10.42
N ASP A 55 -1.78 4.49 10.74
CA ASP A 55 -2.26 3.33 11.50
C ASP A 55 -1.94 2.01 10.77
N PHE A 56 -2.13 1.96 9.45
CA PHE A 56 -1.79 0.81 8.62
C PHE A 56 -0.27 0.57 8.55
N ARG A 57 0.53 1.65 8.46
CA ARG A 57 1.99 1.56 8.44
C ARG A 57 2.52 1.06 9.78
N ASP A 58 1.98 1.51 10.91
CA ASP A 58 2.33 0.99 12.24
C ASP A 58 2.10 -0.53 12.32
N GLN A 59 1.00 -1.03 11.73
CA GLN A 59 0.76 -2.47 11.62
C GLN A 59 1.80 -3.16 10.72
N LEU A 60 2.15 -2.56 9.58
CA LEU A 60 3.15 -3.10 8.66
C LEU A 60 4.53 -3.14 9.30
N GLU A 61 4.92 -2.11 10.04
CA GLU A 61 6.15 -2.04 10.83
C GLU A 61 6.20 -3.16 11.88
N ALA A 62 5.07 -3.47 12.52
CA ALA A 62 4.97 -4.61 13.44
C ALA A 62 5.19 -5.98 12.76
N ASN A 63 5.09 -6.05 11.43
CA ASN A 63 5.34 -7.24 10.60
C ASN A 63 6.61 -7.10 9.74
N ASP A 64 7.54 -6.20 10.10
CA ASP A 64 8.79 -5.95 9.38
C ASP A 64 8.60 -5.56 7.90
N ALA A 65 7.47 -4.92 7.56
CA ALA A 65 7.11 -4.55 6.20
C ALA A 65 6.71 -3.08 6.04
N GLY A 66 6.89 -2.23 7.05
CA GLY A 66 6.60 -0.81 6.94
C GLY A 66 7.70 -0.07 6.19
N CYS A 67 7.49 0.25 4.92
CA CYS A 67 8.48 0.89 4.05
C CYS A 67 7.84 1.99 3.20
N ASP A 68 8.65 2.95 2.77
CA ASP A 68 8.23 4.01 1.83
C ASP A 68 8.32 3.53 0.38
N ILE A 69 9.29 2.65 0.09
CA ILE A 69 9.54 2.10 -1.25
C ILE A 69 9.61 0.59 -1.16
N TYR A 70 8.80 -0.09 -1.97
CA TYR A 70 8.86 -1.55 -2.12
C TYR A 70 9.40 -1.91 -3.49
N LEU A 71 10.49 -2.67 -3.50
CA LEU A 71 11.18 -3.06 -4.70
C LEU A 71 10.68 -4.43 -5.18
N PRO A 72 10.60 -4.67 -6.50
CA PRO A 72 10.13 -5.93 -7.08
C PRO A 72 11.19 -7.05 -7.00
N VAL A 73 12.06 -7.00 -6.00
CA VAL A 73 13.15 -7.96 -5.79
C VAL A 73 13.01 -8.59 -4.42
N GLU A 74 13.36 -9.86 -4.33
CA GLU A 74 13.22 -10.65 -3.10
C GLU A 74 14.45 -10.46 -2.20
N PHE A 75 14.21 -9.93 -1.01
CA PHE A 75 15.16 -9.84 0.11
C PHE A 75 14.40 -9.73 1.43
N GLU A 76 15.06 -10.05 2.54
CA GLU A 76 14.44 -10.15 3.87
C GLU A 76 14.70 -8.92 4.76
N ASP A 77 15.71 -8.11 4.44
CA ASP A 77 16.08 -6.94 5.24
C ASP A 77 15.30 -5.69 4.83
N VAL A 78 14.93 -4.86 5.80
CA VAL A 78 14.48 -3.48 5.55
C VAL A 78 15.64 -2.53 5.84
N PHE A 79 15.91 -1.59 4.93
CA PHE A 79 17.01 -0.65 5.10
C PHE A 79 16.62 0.76 4.67
N GLU A 80 17.27 1.76 5.25
CA GLU A 80 17.07 3.17 4.90
C GLU A 80 18.13 3.61 3.89
N ALA A 81 17.69 4.18 2.76
CA ALA A 81 18.59 4.79 1.78
C ALA A 81 17.95 6.04 1.17
N ALA A 82 18.78 7.07 0.94
CA ALA A 82 18.33 8.38 0.45
C ALA A 82 17.23 9.05 1.31
N GLY A 83 17.06 8.64 2.56
CA GLY A 83 15.99 9.14 3.44
C GLY A 83 14.65 8.42 3.28
N TYR A 84 14.61 7.32 2.53
CA TYR A 84 13.46 6.44 2.37
C TYR A 84 13.73 5.08 3.00
N THR A 85 12.71 4.48 3.59
CA THR A 85 12.72 3.11 4.08
C THR A 85 12.37 2.17 2.93
N ILE A 86 13.22 1.18 2.69
CA ILE A 86 13.17 0.33 1.50
C ILE A 86 12.97 -1.11 1.90
N GLY A 87 11.96 -1.74 1.30
CA GLY A 87 11.60 -3.12 1.52
C GLY A 87 11.35 -3.88 0.22
N SER A 88 11.14 -5.17 0.38
CA SER A 88 10.83 -6.10 -0.71
C SER A 88 9.31 -6.17 -0.91
N ALA A 89 8.83 -5.97 -2.14
CA ALA A 89 7.42 -6.17 -2.48
C ALA A 89 6.95 -7.62 -2.22
N PRO A 90 7.75 -8.66 -2.50
CA PRO A 90 7.45 -10.01 -2.03
C PRO A 90 7.30 -10.13 -0.50
N ALA A 91 8.16 -9.45 0.27
CA ALA A 91 8.08 -9.46 1.73
C ALA A 91 6.81 -8.74 2.22
N LEU A 92 6.43 -7.65 1.56
CA LEU A 92 5.17 -6.97 1.81
C LEU A 92 3.97 -7.89 1.61
N LEU A 93 3.91 -8.67 0.52
CA LEU A 93 2.82 -9.62 0.30
C LEU A 93 2.72 -10.67 1.41
N LEU A 94 3.86 -11.14 1.93
CA LEU A 94 3.88 -12.07 3.06
C LEU A 94 3.34 -11.40 4.34
N ALA A 95 3.73 -10.16 4.62
CA ALA A 95 3.21 -9.40 5.75
C ALA A 95 1.71 -9.16 5.62
N LEU A 96 1.23 -8.75 4.44
CA LEU A 96 -0.19 -8.55 4.16
C LEU A 96 -0.99 -9.85 4.36
N ALA A 97 -0.46 -11.00 3.92
CA ALA A 97 -1.10 -12.29 4.14
C ALA A 97 -1.21 -12.64 5.64
N ASN A 98 -0.21 -12.29 6.46
CA ASN A 98 -0.29 -12.49 7.91
C ASN A 98 -1.35 -11.58 8.56
N MET A 99 -1.53 -10.37 8.02
CA MET A 99 -2.52 -9.41 8.50
C MET A 99 -3.95 -9.71 8.03
N GLN A 100 -4.10 -10.51 6.96
CA GLN A 100 -5.40 -10.78 6.34
C GLN A 100 -6.42 -11.34 7.35
N ASP A 101 -6.00 -12.25 8.23
CA ASP A 101 -6.82 -12.84 9.30
C ASP A 101 -7.20 -11.80 10.38
N ASP A 102 -6.27 -10.88 10.70
CA ASP A 102 -6.46 -9.85 11.73
C ASP A 102 -7.43 -8.74 11.24
N ILE A 103 -7.36 -8.40 9.95
CA ILE A 103 -8.21 -7.39 9.30
C ILE A 103 -9.60 -7.95 8.92
N GLY A 104 -9.80 -9.28 9.02
CA GLY A 104 -11.07 -9.91 8.70
C GLY A 104 -11.41 -9.87 7.21
N ILE A 105 -10.40 -10.02 6.34
CA ILE A 105 -10.59 -10.21 4.91
C ILE A 105 -10.91 -11.70 4.69
N ASP A 106 -12.17 -12.03 4.40
CA ASP A 106 -12.56 -13.39 4.01
C ASP A 106 -11.96 -13.73 2.63
N GLU A 107 -11.35 -14.90 2.48
CA GLU A 107 -10.78 -15.36 1.18
C GLU A 107 -11.85 -15.53 0.08
N ASP A 108 -13.15 -15.55 0.43
CA ASP A 108 -14.27 -15.63 -0.53
C ASP A 108 -14.76 -14.24 -1.02
N ASP A 109 -14.17 -13.14 -0.53
CA ASP A 109 -14.54 -11.74 -0.84
C ASP A 109 -13.71 -11.16 -2.03
N GLU A 110 -13.31 -12.03 -2.97
CA GLU A 110 -12.49 -11.69 -4.15
C GLU A 110 -13.29 -11.14 -5.36
N ASP A 111 -14.61 -10.93 -5.23
CA ASP A 111 -15.53 -10.64 -6.36
C ASP A 111 -16.55 -9.52 -6.04
N ASP A 112 -16.13 -8.40 -5.44
CA ASP A 112 -16.99 -7.20 -5.30
C ASP A 112 -16.27 -5.89 -5.70
N ASP A 113 -15.52 -5.94 -6.81
CA ASP A 113 -15.09 -4.74 -7.55
C ASP A 113 -16.20 -4.37 -8.57
N ASP A 114 -17.23 -3.62 -8.13
CA ASP A 114 -17.94 -2.59 -8.93
C ASP A 114 -19.00 -1.83 -8.07
N VAL A 115 -18.62 -1.35 -6.88
CA VAL A 115 -19.43 -0.28 -6.24
C VAL A 115 -18.92 1.06 -6.77
N ASP A 116 -19.45 1.44 -7.92
CA ASP A 116 -19.40 2.78 -8.49
C ASP A 116 -19.88 3.78 -7.42
N ASP A 117 -18.93 4.52 -6.83
CA ASP A 117 -19.15 5.58 -5.85
C ASP A 117 -19.68 6.85 -6.55
N ASP A 118 -20.87 6.78 -7.17
CA ASP A 118 -21.46 7.95 -7.85
C ASP A 118 -23.00 8.01 -7.80
N ASP A 119 -23.62 7.55 -6.71
CA ASP A 119 -25.02 7.92 -6.39
C ASP A 119 -25.23 8.15 -4.88
N PHE A 120 -24.54 9.16 -4.34
CA PHE A 120 -25.05 9.88 -3.16
C PHE A 120 -26.18 10.83 -3.62
N ASP A 121 -27.34 10.27 -4.02
CA ASP A 121 -28.58 11.05 -4.13
C ASP A 121 -29.21 11.16 -2.72
N ASP A 122 -28.91 12.30 -2.11
CA ASP A 122 -29.55 12.92 -0.95
C ASP A 122 -31.07 13.06 -1.17
N ASP A 123 -31.91 12.08 -0.81
CA ASP A 123 -33.29 12.25 -0.24
C ASP A 123 -34.07 10.90 -0.02
N ASP A 124 -33.76 10.08 1.00
CA ASP A 124 -34.79 9.19 1.62
C ASP A 124 -34.40 8.76 3.04
N ILE A 125 -34.38 9.72 3.98
CA ILE A 125 -34.37 9.41 5.42
C ILE A 125 -35.77 8.91 5.80
N GLY A 126 -35.98 7.59 5.68
CA GLY A 126 -37.06 6.86 6.34
C GLY A 126 -36.98 6.98 7.86
N PRO A 127 -38.12 6.92 8.59
CA PRO A 127 -38.20 7.37 9.97
C PRO A 127 -37.38 6.50 10.92
N GLU A 128 -36.56 7.19 11.72
CA GLU A 128 -35.61 6.66 12.71
C GLU A 128 -36.18 5.52 13.58
N PRO A 129 -35.45 4.41 13.77
CA PRO A 129 -35.54 3.63 14.99
C PRO A 129 -34.61 4.23 16.05
N LEU A 130 -35.22 4.52 17.19
CA LEU A 130 -34.64 5.06 18.41
C LEU A 130 -33.48 4.21 18.95
N GLY A 131 -32.30 4.82 19.03
CA GLY A 131 -31.28 4.61 20.06
C GLY A 131 -30.45 3.33 19.98
N PHE A 132 -29.17 3.50 20.34
CA PHE A 132 -28.06 2.55 20.46
C PHE A 132 -27.08 2.52 19.26
N ASP A 133 -25.83 2.90 19.58
CA ASP A 133 -24.56 2.64 18.86
C ASP A 133 -24.10 3.59 17.72
N ASP A 134 -23.78 4.85 18.06
CA ASP A 134 -22.96 5.75 17.21
C ASP A 134 -21.53 5.20 17.01
N ASP A 135 -20.98 4.51 18.01
CA ASP A 135 -19.65 3.88 17.97
C ASP A 135 -19.56 2.66 17.03
N ALA A 136 -20.65 1.91 16.81
CA ALA A 136 -20.59 0.68 16.01
C ALA A 136 -20.40 0.96 14.51
N ASN A 137 -20.99 2.05 13.99
CA ASN A 137 -20.81 2.46 12.60
C ASN A 137 -19.42 3.06 12.35
N ALA A 138 -18.84 3.75 13.33
CA ALA A 138 -17.49 4.33 13.20
C ALA A 138 -16.38 3.25 13.17
N ILE A 139 -16.58 2.16 13.91
CA ILE A 139 -15.69 0.98 13.86
C ILE A 139 -15.78 0.33 12.48
N ASP A 140 -16.99 0.08 11.98
CA ASP A 140 -17.20 -0.56 10.67
C ASP A 140 -16.58 0.24 9.51
N LEU A 141 -16.66 1.58 9.56
CA LEU A 141 -16.04 2.46 8.56
C LEU A 141 -14.51 2.40 8.59
N LYS A 142 -13.90 2.39 9.78
CA LYS A 142 -12.43 2.30 9.91
C LYS A 142 -11.92 0.94 9.41
N ASP A 143 -12.62 -0.13 9.76
CA ASP A 143 -12.33 -1.48 9.27
C ASP A 143 -12.52 -1.59 7.75
N GLN A 144 -13.52 -0.94 7.17
CA GLN A 144 -13.71 -0.89 5.71
C GLN A 144 -12.57 -0.16 5.02
N HIS A 145 -12.14 1.00 5.54
CA HIS A 145 -11.02 1.73 4.95
C HIS A 145 -9.69 0.98 5.11
N MET A 146 -9.50 0.26 6.22
CA MET A 146 -8.32 -0.59 6.43
C MET A 146 -8.28 -1.75 5.41
N ARG A 147 -9.44 -2.39 5.17
CA ARG A 147 -9.59 -3.41 4.13
C ARG A 147 -9.31 -2.87 2.74
N HIS A 148 -9.77 -1.65 2.44
CA HIS A 148 -9.48 -0.96 1.18
C HIS A 148 -7.98 -0.72 0.98
N LEU A 149 -7.30 -0.20 2.01
CA LEU A 149 -5.85 -0.01 2.01
C LEU A 149 -5.09 -1.32 1.80
N TRP A 150 -5.48 -2.37 2.53
CA TRP A 150 -4.88 -3.69 2.37
C TRP A 150 -4.99 -4.19 0.93
N ARG A 151 -6.18 -4.06 0.31
CA ARG A 151 -6.41 -4.43 -1.10
C ARG A 151 -5.55 -3.57 -2.04
N ALA A 152 -5.43 -2.27 -1.80
CA ALA A 152 -4.60 -1.36 -2.59
C ALA A 152 -3.11 -1.74 -2.52
N PHE A 153 -2.58 -1.99 -1.32
CA PHE A 153 -1.19 -2.44 -1.13
C PHE A 153 -0.96 -3.82 -1.74
N HIS A 154 -1.90 -4.76 -1.58
CA HIS A 154 -1.80 -6.09 -2.16
C HIS A 154 -1.80 -6.05 -3.70
N ARG A 155 -2.69 -5.24 -4.30
CA ARG A 155 -2.77 -5.00 -5.75
C ARG A 155 -1.50 -4.30 -6.26
N GLY A 156 -1.03 -3.28 -5.54
CA GLY A 156 0.18 -2.53 -5.87
C GLY A 156 1.45 -3.39 -5.80
N ALA A 157 1.61 -4.19 -4.75
CA ALA A 157 2.75 -5.09 -4.59
C ALA A 157 2.76 -6.19 -5.66
N ASN A 158 1.60 -6.78 -5.98
CA ASN A 158 1.49 -7.71 -7.10
C ASN A 158 1.85 -7.03 -8.42
N ALA A 159 1.30 -5.85 -8.70
CA ALA A 159 1.57 -5.12 -9.93
C ALA A 159 3.07 -4.75 -10.06
N ALA A 160 3.70 -4.34 -8.96
CA ALA A 160 5.13 -4.07 -8.88
C ALA A 160 5.97 -5.28 -9.27
N ILE A 161 5.69 -6.45 -8.69
CA ILE A 161 6.39 -7.70 -9.03
C ILE A 161 6.13 -8.11 -10.49
N HIS A 162 4.87 -8.06 -10.93
CA HIS A 162 4.48 -8.49 -12.27
C HIS A 162 5.08 -7.63 -13.38
N ARG A 163 5.15 -6.32 -13.16
CA ARG A 163 5.72 -5.35 -14.11
C ARG A 163 7.21 -5.08 -13.86
N ASN A 164 7.77 -5.68 -12.82
CA ASN A 164 9.15 -5.47 -12.39
C ASN A 164 9.49 -3.98 -12.18
N VAL A 165 8.57 -3.24 -11.54
CA VAL A 165 8.74 -1.82 -11.17
C VAL A 165 8.52 -1.64 -9.68
N PRO A 166 9.18 -0.67 -9.03
CA PRO A 166 8.94 -0.38 -7.62
C PRO A 166 7.59 0.26 -7.34
N LEU A 167 7.10 0.02 -6.14
CA LEU A 167 5.91 0.62 -5.53
C LEU A 167 6.36 1.71 -4.55
N PHE A 168 5.73 2.88 -4.64
CA PHE A 168 6.01 4.05 -3.82
C PHE A 168 4.78 4.40 -2.99
N VAL A 169 5.02 4.65 -1.70
CA VAL A 169 4.05 5.23 -0.77
C VAL A 169 4.45 6.67 -0.54
N ARG A 170 3.63 7.63 -0.99
CA ARG A 170 3.94 9.06 -0.86
C ARG A 170 2.91 9.78 -0.02
N MET A 171 3.38 10.55 0.94
CA MET A 171 2.58 11.49 1.72
C MET A 171 2.79 12.89 1.14
N ASP A 172 1.73 13.53 0.63
CA ASP A 172 1.70 14.94 0.18
C ASP A 172 1.25 15.89 1.31
#